data_AF-A0A2D8ESW7-F1
#
_entry.id   AF-A0A2D8ESW7-F1
#
_cell.length_a   1.000
_cell.length_b   1.000
_cell.length_c   1.000
_cell.angle_alpha   90.00
_cell.angle_beta   90.00
_cell.angle_gamma   90.00
#
_symmetry.space_group_name_H-M   'P 1'
#
loop_
_entity.id
_entity.type
_entity.pdbx_description
1 polymer ?
#
loop_
_entity_poly.entity_id
_entity_poly.type
_entity_poly.pdbx_seq_one_letter_code
_entity_poly.pdbx_strand_id
1 'polypeptide(L)'
;MLKRKKSKYKQAVVGNKKYYYYRIYWLDPCGDAGHRDADEVKKLKPAKMITHAFIFDKDKKYVWTFASYDSEAAVFSDCNVLLRSSVTKLERVLNRSE
;
A
#
# COMPACT_ATOMS: atom_id res chain seq x y z
N MET A 1 0.74 -18.74 21.45
CA MET A 1 0.79 -17.52 20.62
C MET A 1 -0.62 -16.96 20.45
N LEU A 2 -0.96 -15.82 21.05
CA LEU A 2 -2.30 -15.21 20.91
C LEU A 2 -2.61 -14.96 19.42
N LYS A 3 -3.56 -15.72 18.84
CA LYS A 3 -4.06 -15.46 17.49
C LYS A 3 -4.75 -14.11 17.50
N ARG A 4 -4.12 -13.09 16.90
CA ARG A 4 -4.70 -11.74 16.77
C ARG A 4 -6.05 -11.85 16.05
N LYS A 5 -7.14 -11.48 16.74
CA LYS A 5 -8.50 -11.50 16.19
C LYS A 5 -8.56 -10.63 14.93
N LYS A 6 -8.85 -11.22 13.78
CA LYS A 6 -8.82 -10.51 12.48
C LYS A 6 -9.98 -9.52 12.30
N SER A 7 -11.06 -9.67 13.07
CA SER A 7 -12.26 -8.81 13.00
C SER A 7 -12.02 -7.38 13.46
N LYS A 8 -10.92 -7.11 14.18
CA LYS A 8 -10.59 -5.77 14.68
C LYS A 8 -10.02 -4.84 13.60
N TYR A 9 -9.75 -5.35 12.40
CA TYR A 9 -9.13 -4.58 11.32
C TYR A 9 -10.18 -4.11 10.33
N LYS A 10 -10.01 -2.90 9.79
CA LYS A 10 -10.86 -2.34 8.73
C LYS A 10 -10.75 -3.24 7.50
N GLN A 11 -11.89 -3.65 6.97
CA GLN A 11 -11.99 -4.65 5.90
C GLN A 11 -13.18 -4.36 4.99
N ALA A 12 -13.09 -4.82 3.75
CA ALA A 12 -14.17 -4.82 2.76
C ALA A 12 -14.42 -6.26 2.30
N VAL A 13 -15.64 -6.56 1.86
CA VAL A 13 -15.98 -7.81 1.19
C VAL A 13 -16.44 -7.46 -0.22
N VAL A 14 -15.73 -7.99 -1.22
CA VAL A 14 -16.00 -7.73 -2.65
C VAL A 14 -15.95 -9.08 -3.36
N GLY A 15 -17.03 -9.44 -4.08
CA GLY A 15 -17.13 -10.73 -4.77
C GLY A 15 -16.86 -11.93 -3.85
N ASN A 16 -17.45 -11.93 -2.65
CA ASN A 16 -17.26 -12.95 -1.60
C ASN A 16 -15.82 -13.09 -1.05
N LYS A 17 -14.89 -12.22 -1.44
CA LYS A 17 -13.52 -12.19 -0.91
C LYS A 17 -13.32 -11.00 0.00
N LYS A 18 -12.62 -11.24 1.11
CA LYS A 18 -12.33 -10.23 2.13
C LYS A 18 -10.97 -9.58 1.90
N TYR A 19 -10.96 -8.26 1.84
CA TYR A 19 -9.76 -7.44 1.70
C TYR A 19 -9.57 -6.57 2.93
N TYR A 20 -8.32 -6.39 3.36
CA TYR A 20 -7.99 -5.60 4.55
C TYR A 20 -7.40 -4.26 4.13
N TYR A 21 -7.75 -3.22 4.89
CA TYR A 21 -7.22 -1.88 4.68
C TYR A 21 -5.86 -1.73 5.37
N TYR A 22 -4.89 -1.19 4.64
CA TYR A 22 -3.51 -1.04 5.10
C TYR A 22 -3.06 0.40 5.03
N ARG A 23 -2.14 0.74 5.96
CA ARG A 23 -1.17 1.82 5.81
C ARG A 23 0.12 1.19 5.28
N ILE A 24 0.51 1.58 4.07
CA ILE A 24 1.60 0.99 3.30
C ILE A 24 2.72 2.02 3.21
N TYR A 25 3.88 1.70 3.75
CA TYR A 25 5.07 2.55 3.70
C TYR A 25 5.98 2.02 2.60
N TRP A 26 6.43 2.89 1.71
CA TRP A 26 7.29 2.49 0.61
C TRP A 26 8.21 3.62 0.15
N LEU A 27 9.25 3.24 -0.59
CA LEU A 27 10.22 4.15 -1.17
C LEU A 27 9.90 4.37 -2.65
N ASP A 28 9.56 5.60 -3.01
CA ASP A 28 9.26 5.97 -4.39
C ASP A 28 10.51 6.52 -5.09
N PRO A 29 11.01 5.88 -6.16
CA PRO A 29 12.11 6.42 -6.94
C PRO A 29 11.74 7.79 -7.50
N CYS A 30 12.55 8.79 -7.20
CA CYS A 30 12.36 10.15 -7.70
C CYS A 30 13.58 10.61 -8.49
N GLY A 31 13.34 11.54 -9.42
CA GLY A 31 14.36 12.21 -10.20
C GLY A 31 14.37 13.71 -9.91
N ASP A 32 15.52 14.32 -10.17
CA ASP A 32 15.72 15.78 -10.14
C ASP A 32 16.34 16.19 -11.48
N ALA A 33 15.78 17.23 -12.11
CA ALA A 33 16.22 17.72 -13.42
C ALA A 33 17.20 18.90 -13.32
N GLY A 34 17.55 19.35 -12.11
CA GLY A 34 18.50 20.43 -11.90
C GLY A 34 19.96 20.03 -12.18
N HIS A 35 20.82 21.03 -12.39
CA HIS A 35 22.27 20.84 -12.35
C HIS A 35 22.71 20.62 -10.90
N ARG A 36 23.47 19.54 -10.67
CA ARG A 36 23.89 19.09 -9.34
C ARG A 36 25.35 18.71 -9.36
N ASP A 37 26.06 19.00 -8.28
CA ASP A 37 27.40 18.46 -8.06
C ASP A 37 27.35 16.99 -7.56
N ALA A 38 28.51 16.34 -7.45
CA ALA A 38 28.59 14.93 -7.07
C ALA A 38 28.05 14.64 -5.64
N ASP A 39 28.16 15.60 -4.73
CA ASP A 39 27.68 15.45 -3.36
C ASP A 39 26.17 15.62 -3.27
N GLU A 40 25.61 16.54 -4.04
CA GLU A 40 24.17 16.75 -4.17
C GLU A 40 23.48 15.54 -4.82
N VAL A 41 24.07 14.93 -5.85
CA VAL A 41 23.53 13.71 -6.47
C VAL A 41 23.42 12.57 -5.44
N LYS A 42 24.42 12.38 -4.57
CA LYS A 42 24.38 11.33 -3.54
C LYS A 42 23.36 11.60 -2.42
N LYS A 43 22.97 12.86 -2.22
CA LYS A 43 21.92 13.28 -1.28
C LYS A 43 20.51 13.04 -1.83
N LEU A 44 20.35 12.91 -3.15
CA LEU A 44 19.07 12.50 -3.74
C LEU A 44 18.75 11.06 -3.30
N LYS A 45 17.67 10.91 -2.52
CA LYS A 45 17.17 9.63 -2.02
C LYS A 45 15.71 9.44 -2.44
N PRO A 46 15.24 8.19 -2.57
CA PRO A 46 13.83 7.90 -2.82
C PRO A 46 12.91 8.59 -1.81
N ALA A 47 11.75 9.05 -2.27
CA ALA A 47 10.75 9.67 -1.41
C ALA A 47 10.11 8.62 -0.49
N LYS A 48 9.89 8.97 0.78
CA LYS A 48 9.24 8.09 1.76
C LYS A 48 7.74 8.31 1.70
N MET A 49 7.03 7.40 1.03
CA MET A 49 5.61 7.52 0.78
C MET A 49 4.77 6.66 1.73
N ILE A 50 3.56 7.14 2.02
CA ILE A 50 2.56 6.42 2.82
C ILE A 50 1.26 6.38 2.01
N THR A 51 0.85 5.18 1.63
CA THR A 51 -0.40 4.93 0.91
C THR A 51 -1.40 4.25 1.84
N HIS A 52 -2.65 4.72 1.84
CA HIS A 52 -3.75 4.04 2.53
C HIS A 52 -4.65 3.37 1.49
N ALA A 53 -4.66 2.04 1.46
CA ALA A 53 -5.38 1.29 0.44
C ALA A 53 -5.69 -0.14 0.91
N PHE A 54 -6.63 -0.81 0.24
CA PHE A 54 -6.81 -2.24 0.37
C PHE A 54 -5.74 -2.97 -0.45
N ILE A 55 -5.21 -4.08 0.07
CA ILE A 55 -4.33 -4.96 -0.71
C ILE A 55 -5.21 -6.01 -1.38
N PHE A 56 -5.21 -6.02 -2.72
CA PHE A 56 -5.87 -7.03 -3.54
C PHE A 56 -5.14 -8.37 -3.45
N ASP A 57 -3.84 -8.34 -3.75
CA ASP A 57 -2.93 -9.47 -3.64
C ASP A 57 -1.47 -9.00 -3.52
N LYS A 58 -0.56 -9.91 -3.17
CA LYS A 58 0.88 -9.65 -3.20
C LYS A 58 1.68 -10.92 -3.40
N ASP A 59 2.74 -10.81 -4.18
CA ASP A 59 3.71 -11.88 -4.38
C ASP A 59 5.11 -11.43 -3.93
N LYS A 60 6.16 -12.10 -4.42
CA LYS A 60 7.56 -11.78 -4.11
C LYS A 60 8.04 -10.48 -4.79
N LYS A 61 7.39 -10.04 -5.86
CA LYS A 61 7.79 -8.92 -6.72
C LYS A 61 6.86 -7.71 -6.60
N TYR A 62 5.57 -7.93 -6.37
CA TYR A 62 4.53 -6.92 -6.47
C TYR A 62 3.57 -6.93 -5.30
N VAL A 63 2.96 -5.76 -5.06
CA VAL A 63 1.82 -5.56 -4.17
C VAL A 63 0.76 -4.81 -4.96
N TRP A 64 -0.37 -5.46 -5.22
CA TRP A 64 -1.52 -4.86 -5.89
C TRP A 64 -2.47 -4.28 -4.85
N THR A 65 -2.87 -3.03 -5.06
CA THR A 65 -3.76 -2.32 -4.15
C THR A 65 -4.91 -1.67 -4.89
N PHE A 66 -6.00 -1.38 -4.19
CA PHE A 66 -7.13 -0.59 -4.70
C PHE A 66 -7.66 0.33 -3.59
N ALA A 67 -8.25 1.47 -3.96
CA ALA A 67 -8.83 2.41 -3.00
C ALA A 67 -10.37 2.39 -3.00
N SER A 68 -10.98 2.04 -4.13
CA SER A 68 -12.43 2.01 -4.31
C SER A 68 -12.87 0.71 -5.01
N TYR A 69 -14.11 0.31 -4.79
CA TYR A 69 -14.70 -0.90 -5.34
C TYR A 69 -16.22 -0.76 -5.46
N ASP A 70 -16.81 -1.53 -6.37
CA ASP A 70 -18.27 -1.64 -6.51
C ASP A 70 -18.82 -2.66 -5.49
N SER A 71 -19.90 -2.32 -4.79
CA SER A 71 -20.53 -3.21 -3.81
C SER A 71 -21.37 -4.32 -4.43
N GLU A 72 -21.85 -4.12 -5.66
CA GLU A 72 -22.72 -5.03 -6.39
C GLU A 72 -21.93 -5.88 -7.38
N ALA A 73 -20.88 -5.31 -7.98
CA ALA A 73 -20.00 -5.99 -8.94
C ALA A 73 -18.56 -6.14 -8.39
N ALA A 74 -17.85 -7.20 -8.78
CA ALA A 74 -16.46 -7.42 -8.39
C ALA A 74 -15.47 -6.53 -9.20
N VAL A 75 -15.68 -5.22 -9.16
CA VAL A 75 -14.90 -4.20 -9.90
C VAL A 75 -14.08 -3.37 -8.90
N PHE A 76 -12.82 -3.11 -9.24
CA PHE A 76 -11.85 -2.40 -8.39
C PHE A 76 -11.31 -1.18 -9.12
N SER A 77 -11.23 -0.06 -8.42
CA SER A 77 -10.80 1.24 -8.93
C SER A 77 -9.67 1.83 -8.07
N ASP A 78 -8.97 2.82 -8.63
CA ASP A 78 -7.74 3.40 -8.06
C ASP A 78 -6.68 2.32 -7.76
N CYS A 79 -6.53 1.43 -8.74
CA CYS A 79 -5.62 0.29 -8.65
C CYS A 79 -4.16 0.73 -8.84
N ASN A 80 -3.29 0.26 -7.96
CA ASN A 80 -1.85 0.55 -8.02
C ASN A 80 -1.04 -0.74 -7.87
N VAL A 81 0.16 -0.73 -8.44
CA VAL A 81 1.15 -1.81 -8.28
C VAL A 81 2.41 -1.22 -7.69
N LEU A 82 2.78 -1.67 -6.49
CA LEU A 82 4.03 -1.29 -5.85
C LEU A 82 5.04 -2.42 -6.01
N LEU A 83 6.31 -2.07 -6.22
CA LEU A 83 7.40 -3.05 -6.13
C LEU A 83 7.50 -3.54 -4.69
N ARG A 84 7.52 -4.86 -4.51
CA ARG A 84 7.59 -5.46 -3.18
C ARG A 84 8.89 -5.08 -2.46
N SER A 85 9.97 -4.86 -3.21
CA SER A 85 11.27 -4.42 -2.69
C SER A 85 11.26 -2.97 -2.19
N SER A 86 10.35 -2.11 -2.66
CA SER A 86 10.25 -0.74 -2.18
C SER A 86 9.37 -0.60 -0.94
N VAL A 87 8.50 -1.57 -0.67
CA VAL A 87 7.63 -1.59 0.53
C VAL A 87 8.46 -1.88 1.78
N THR A 88 8.55 -0.90 2.66
CA THR A 88 9.32 -0.99 3.91
C THR A 88 8.46 -1.49 5.08
N LYS A 89 7.16 -1.23 5.06
CA LYS A 89 6.25 -1.62 6.16
C LYS A 89 4.80 -1.74 5.71
N LEU A 90 4.09 -2.73 6.25
CA LEU A 90 2.65 -2.95 6.04
C LEU A 90 1.92 -3.01 7.39
N GLU A 91 1.06 -2.04 7.67
CA GLU A 91 0.26 -2.01 8.89
C GLU A 91 -1.22 -2.13 8.56
N ARG A 92 -1.91 -3.12 9.17
CA ARG A 92 -3.37 -3.19 9.05
C ARG A 92 -4.02 -2.14 9.94
N VAL A 93 -4.93 -1.38 9.36
CA VAL A 93 -5.67 -0.34 10.08
C VAL A 93 -6.76 -0.99 10.94
N LEU A 94 -6.93 -0.53 12.18
CA LEU A 94 -7.98 -1.01 13.07
C LEU A 94 -9.33 -0.44 12.65
N ASN A 95 -10.38 -1.23 12.82
CA ASN A 95 -11.76 -0.78 12.78
C ASN A 95 -12.05 -0.11 14.13
N ARG A 96 -11.62 1.13 14.31
CA ARG A 96 -12.11 1.95 15.42
C ARG A 96 -13.35 2.66 14.89
N SER A 97 -14.48 2.44 15.56
CA SER A 97 -15.64 3.33 15.47
C SER A 97 -15.17 4.69 15.95
N GLU A 98 -15.18 5.67 15.05
CA GLU A 98 -15.27 7.08 15.43
C GLU A 98 -16.61 7.33 16.11
#